data_AF-A0A3A9EFI1-F1
#
_entry.id   AF-A0A3A9EFI1-F1
#
_cell.length_a   1.000
_cell.length_b   1.000
_cell.length_c   1.000
_cell.angle_alpha   90.00
_cell.angle_beta   90.00
_cell.angle_gamma   90.00
#
_symmetry.space_group_name_H-M   'P 1'
#
loop_
_entity.id
_entity.type
_entity.pdbx_description
1 polymer ?
#
loop_
_entity_poly.entity_id
_entity_poly.type
_entity_poly.pdbx_seq_one_letter_code
_entity_poly.pdbx_strand_id
1 'polypeptide(L)'
;MSYELLLTSDYEPYIGYENAYTKDDSGMVCLIACFKRKDGQKFPLLGGSGNDNQVAVMPEGFRPQCSISFTGNLRLGGTGADVLNVWVLDTGSVQILVPQSVADQYQVVQFSINYPANS
;
A
#
# COMPACT_ATOMS: atom_id res chain seq x y z
N MET A 1 1.31 16.86 10.39
CA MET A 1 2.59 16.19 10.70
C MET A 1 2.68 14.91 9.88
N SER A 2 3.85 14.54 9.35
CA SER A 2 4.06 13.31 8.56
C SER A 2 4.67 12.22 9.42
N TYR A 3 4.21 10.98 9.22
CA TYR A 3 4.65 9.80 9.96
C TYR A 3 5.08 8.72 8.98
N GLU A 4 6.10 7.94 9.35
CA GLU A 4 6.61 6.83 8.55
C GLU A 4 5.60 5.67 8.49
N LEU A 5 5.38 5.15 7.28
CA LEU A 5 4.60 3.93 7.07
C LEU A 5 5.45 2.69 7.39
N LEU A 6 5.02 1.93 8.40
CA LEU A 6 5.69 0.70 8.80
C LEU A 6 5.27 -0.45 7.88
N LEU A 7 6.18 -0.84 6.99
CA LEU A 7 6.03 -2.01 6.13
C LEU A 7 6.19 -3.31 6.94
N THR A 8 5.49 -4.37 6.54
CA THR A 8 5.71 -5.71 7.08
C THR A 8 7.10 -6.24 6.70
N SER A 9 7.58 -7.29 7.39
CA SER A 9 8.97 -7.76 7.30
C SER A 9 9.44 -8.08 5.89
N ASP A 10 8.53 -8.44 5.00
CA ASP A 10 8.84 -8.94 3.66
C ASP A 10 9.06 -7.82 2.64
N TYR A 11 8.74 -6.58 3.02
CA TYR A 11 8.83 -5.41 2.15
C TYR A 11 9.82 -4.39 2.69
N GLU A 12 10.41 -3.64 1.76
CA GLU A 12 11.31 -2.53 2.05
C GLU A 12 10.97 -1.30 1.21
N PRO A 13 11.25 -0.09 1.73
CA PRO A 13 11.08 1.15 0.97
C PRO A 13 11.89 1.10 -0.33
N TYR A 14 11.30 1.61 -1.41
CA TYR A 14 12.04 1.79 -2.65
C TYR A 14 12.86 3.09 -2.57
N ILE A 15 14.16 2.99 -2.88
CA ILE A 15 15.13 4.08 -2.68
C ILE A 15 14.68 5.35 -3.41
N GLY A 16 14.74 6.48 -2.71
CA GLY A 16 14.39 7.80 -3.25
C GLY A 16 12.89 8.12 -3.23
N TYR A 17 12.07 7.27 -2.63
CA TYR A 17 10.63 7.51 -2.46
C TYR A 17 10.24 7.49 -0.98
N GLU A 18 9.25 8.32 -0.64
CA GLU A 18 8.69 8.40 0.70
C GLU A 18 7.57 7.35 0.89
N ASN A 19 7.57 6.74 2.07
CA ASN A 19 6.47 5.90 2.56
C ASN A 19 5.94 6.58 3.81
N ALA A 20 4.81 7.25 3.69
CA ALA A 20 4.33 8.15 4.73
C ALA A 20 2.81 8.24 4.77
N TYR A 21 2.31 8.65 5.93
CA TYR A 21 0.93 9.08 6.08
C TYR A 21 0.84 10.40 6.86
N THR A 22 -0.15 11.21 6.50
CA THR A 22 -0.50 12.47 7.16
C THR A 22 -1.99 12.49 7.44
N LYS A 23 -2.42 13.21 8.49
CA LYS A 23 -3.83 13.49 8.77
C LYS A 23 -3.97 15.00 8.92
N ASP A 24 -4.94 15.58 8.22
CA ASP A 24 -5.28 17.00 8.37
C ASP A 24 -6.30 17.23 9.48
N ASP A 25 -6.60 18.50 9.76
CA ASP A 25 -7.53 18.91 10.82
C ASP A 25 -8.98 18.48 10.54
N SER A 26 -9.31 18.13 9.29
CA SER A 26 -10.62 17.59 8.90
C SER A 26 -10.72 16.08 9.13
N GLY A 27 -9.62 15.44 9.51
CA GLY A 27 -9.52 14.00 9.69
C GLY A 27 -9.25 13.23 8.40
N MET A 28 -8.95 13.93 7.29
CA MET A 28 -8.55 13.29 6.04
C MET A 28 -7.11 12.83 6.13
N VAL A 29 -6.90 11.55 5.84
CA VAL A 29 -5.59 10.92 5.76
C VAL A 29 -5.11 10.87 4.33
N CYS A 30 -3.88 11.32 4.10
CA CYS A 30 -3.14 11.04 2.88
C CYS A 30 -2.11 9.96 3.16
N LEU A 31 -2.21 8.83 2.46
CA LEU A 31 -1.26 7.70 2.52
C LEU A 31 -0.49 7.63 1.20
N ILE A 32 0.84 7.65 1.28
CA ILE A 32 1.76 7.52 0.16
C ILE A 32 2.67 6.33 0.44
N ALA A 33 2.81 5.43 -0.53
CA ALA A 33 3.70 4.29 -0.39
C ALA A 33 4.42 3.99 -1.71
N CYS A 34 5.71 3.63 -1.59
CA CYS A 34 6.51 3.07 -2.65
C CYS A 34 7.52 2.05 -2.09
N PHE A 35 7.32 0.78 -2.41
CA PHE A 35 8.07 -0.32 -1.82
C PHE A 35 8.24 -1.48 -2.78
N LYS A 36 9.14 -2.40 -2.42
CA LYS A 36 9.42 -3.65 -3.10
C LYS A 36 9.55 -4.79 -2.09
N ARG A 37 9.53 -6.04 -2.55
CA ARG A 37 9.86 -7.19 -1.70
C ARG A 37 11.37 -7.31 -1.48
N LYS A 38 11.78 -7.63 -0.25
CA LYS A 38 13.20 -7.77 0.15
C LYS A 38 13.89 -8.96 -0.48
N ASP A 39 13.16 -10.06 -0.62
CA ASP A 39 13.65 -11.32 -1.19
C ASP A 39 13.81 -11.27 -2.72
N GLY A 40 13.54 -10.12 -3.35
CA GLY A 40 13.55 -9.96 -4.80
C GLY A 40 12.43 -10.76 -5.50
N GLN A 41 11.55 -11.39 -4.72
CA GLN A 41 10.40 -12.09 -5.27
C GLN A 41 9.35 -11.09 -5.74
N LYS A 42 8.45 -11.59 -6.58
CA LYS A 42 7.31 -10.87 -7.13
C LYS A 42 6.20 -10.73 -6.08
N PHE A 43 5.31 -9.75 -6.25
CA PHE A 43 4.20 -9.55 -5.32
C PHE A 43 3.27 -10.77 -5.28
N PRO A 44 2.77 -11.17 -4.09
CA PRO A 44 1.86 -12.30 -3.96
C PRO A 44 0.57 -12.08 -4.76
N LEU A 45 0.05 -13.17 -5.33
CA LEU A 45 -1.15 -13.21 -6.17
C LEU A 45 -2.43 -13.08 -5.34
N LEU A 46 -3.50 -12.57 -5.97
CA LEU A 46 -4.88 -12.74 -5.52
C LEU A 46 -5.16 -14.20 -5.07
N GLY A 47 -5.80 -14.37 -3.90
CA GLY A 47 -6.39 -15.65 -3.47
C GLY A 47 -5.91 -16.21 -2.12
N GLY A 48 -4.87 -15.61 -1.51
CA GLY A 48 -4.46 -15.92 -0.14
C GLY A 48 -5.44 -15.33 0.89
N SER A 49 -5.77 -16.08 1.93
CA SER A 49 -6.66 -15.60 2.99
C SER A 49 -5.99 -14.51 3.83
N GLY A 50 -6.66 -13.36 3.98
CA GLY A 50 -6.59 -12.43 5.12
C GLY A 50 -5.31 -11.62 5.35
N ASN A 51 -4.12 -12.25 5.29
CA ASN A 51 -2.86 -11.63 5.68
C ASN A 51 -1.73 -11.79 4.65
N ASP A 52 -1.83 -12.74 3.71
CA ASP A 52 -0.77 -13.01 2.74
C ASP A 52 -0.43 -11.80 1.83
N ASN A 53 -1.38 -10.87 1.71
CA ASN A 53 -1.27 -9.67 0.89
C ASN A 53 -1.07 -8.38 1.71
N GLN A 54 -0.87 -8.49 3.03
CA GLN A 54 -0.66 -7.33 3.91
C GLN A 54 0.77 -6.79 3.75
N VAL A 55 0.88 -5.52 3.39
CA VAL A 55 2.17 -4.84 3.15
C VAL A 55 2.54 -3.87 4.26
N ALA A 56 1.54 -3.36 5.00
CA ALA A 56 1.72 -2.42 6.08
C ALA A 56 0.53 -2.47 7.05
N VAL A 57 0.72 -1.93 8.24
CA VAL A 57 -0.34 -1.73 9.23
C VAL A 57 -0.36 -0.28 9.69
N MET A 58 -1.50 0.38 9.51
CA MET A 58 -1.73 1.75 9.95
C MET A 58 -2.08 1.81 11.44
N PRO A 59 -1.51 2.77 12.19
CA PRO A 59 -1.88 3.00 13.58
C PRO A 59 -3.32 3.51 13.72
N GLU A 60 -3.91 3.29 14.89
CA GLU A 60 -5.35 3.48 15.15
C GLU A 60 -5.90 4.85 14.72
N GLY A 61 -5.21 5.95 15.01
CA GLY A 61 -5.64 7.31 14.66
C GLY A 61 -5.68 7.63 13.16
N PHE A 62 -5.15 6.73 12.30
CA PHE A 62 -5.08 6.88 10.85
C PHE A 62 -5.82 5.78 10.09
N ARG A 63 -6.55 4.90 10.81
CA ARG A 63 -7.37 3.86 10.20
C ARG A 63 -8.61 4.48 9.55
N PRO A 64 -9.05 3.97 8.38
CA PRO A 64 -10.26 4.47 7.74
C PRO A 64 -11.51 4.09 8.54
N GLN A 65 -12.59 4.86 8.37
CA GLN A 65 -13.88 4.59 9.03
C GLN A 65 -14.55 3.29 8.56
N CYS A 66 -14.25 2.89 7.33
CA CYS A 66 -14.68 1.64 6.73
C CYS A 66 -13.57 1.14 5.80
N SER A 67 -13.61 -0.14 5.43
CA SER A 67 -12.67 -0.67 4.44
C SER A 67 -12.85 0.06 3.11
N ILE A 68 -11.74 0.55 2.56
CA ILE A 68 -11.70 1.30 1.30
C ILE A 68 -10.85 0.55 0.28
N SER A 69 -11.24 0.66 -0.99
CA SER A 69 -10.48 0.14 -2.11
C SER A 69 -10.28 1.24 -3.15
N PHE A 70 -9.12 1.22 -3.78
CA PHE A 70 -8.74 2.21 -4.79
C PHE A 70 -7.69 1.62 -5.72
N THR A 71 -7.54 2.27 -6.86
CA THR A 71 -6.61 1.87 -7.90
C THR A 71 -5.27 2.59 -7.74
N GLY A 72 -4.19 1.83 -7.60
CA GLY A 72 -2.81 2.31 -7.61
C GLY A 72 -2.09 1.96 -8.92
N ASN A 73 -0.81 2.36 -9.03
CA ASN A 73 0.03 2.06 -10.20
C ASN A 73 1.19 1.11 -9.83
N LEU A 74 1.41 0.09 -10.64
CA LEU A 74 2.57 -0.80 -10.57
C LEU A 74 3.65 -0.29 -11.52
N ARG A 75 4.92 -0.24 -11.08
CA ARG A 75 6.02 0.26 -11.92
C ARG A 75 7.12 -0.77 -12.10
N LEU A 76 7.54 -0.95 -13.35
CA LEU A 76 8.67 -1.78 -13.77
C LEU A 76 9.91 -0.87 -13.88
N GLY A 77 10.71 -0.77 -12.81
CA GLY A 77 12.01 -0.08 -12.87
C GLY A 77 12.00 1.36 -13.45
N GLY A 78 10.85 2.05 -13.47
CA GLY A 78 10.69 3.40 -14.00
C GLY A 78 9.87 3.55 -15.30
N THR A 79 9.46 2.48 -15.99
CA THR A 79 8.68 2.58 -17.24
C THR A 79 7.50 1.60 -17.27
N GLY A 80 6.28 2.13 -17.40
CA GLY A 80 5.02 1.37 -17.42
C GLY A 80 4.24 1.48 -16.11
N ALA A 81 2.92 1.69 -16.20
CA ALA A 81 1.99 1.73 -15.09
C ALA A 81 0.83 0.77 -15.36
N ASP A 82 0.82 -0.39 -14.70
CA ASP A 82 -0.39 -1.23 -14.64
C ASP A 82 -1.22 -0.91 -13.40
N VAL A 83 -2.53 -1.14 -13.51
CA VAL A 83 -3.49 -0.91 -12.44
C VAL A 83 -3.36 -2.01 -11.38
N LEU A 84 -3.12 -1.64 -10.12
CA LEU A 84 -3.33 -2.51 -8.97
C LEU A 84 -4.54 -2.07 -8.16
N ASN A 85 -5.14 -3.02 -7.44
CA ASN A 85 -6.12 -2.69 -6.41
C ASN A 85 -5.41 -2.67 -5.07
N VAL A 86 -5.57 -1.58 -4.33
CA VAL A 86 -5.07 -1.46 -2.96
C VAL A 86 -6.26 -1.34 -2.05
N TRP A 87 -6.27 -2.11 -0.97
CA TRP A 87 -7.29 -2.05 0.07
C TRP A 87 -6.65 -1.50 1.34
N VAL A 88 -7.29 -0.52 1.97
CA VAL A 88 -7.01 -0.16 3.36
C VAL A 88 -8.21 -0.61 4.16
N LEU A 89 -8.02 -1.63 4.98
CA LEU A 89 -9.06 -2.16 5.84
C LEU A 89 -9.26 -1.23 7.04
N ASP A 90 -10.48 -1.24 7.60
CA ASP A 90 -10.83 -0.58 8.87
C ASP A 90 -9.95 -1.03 10.05
N THR A 91 -9.40 -2.24 9.99
CA THR A 91 -8.37 -2.75 10.91
C THR A 91 -7.01 -2.02 10.81
N GLY A 92 -6.82 -1.17 9.80
CA GLY A 92 -5.57 -0.51 9.46
C GLY A 92 -4.66 -1.32 8.54
N SER A 93 -5.03 -2.55 8.19
CA SER A 93 -4.25 -3.37 7.25
C SER A 93 -4.25 -2.74 5.86
N VAL A 94 -3.07 -2.49 5.31
CA VAL A 94 -2.92 -2.11 3.90
C VAL A 94 -2.58 -3.37 3.11
N GLN A 95 -3.41 -3.67 2.11
CA GLN A 95 -3.27 -4.84 1.27
C GLN A 95 -3.15 -4.44 -0.19
N ILE A 96 -2.33 -5.19 -0.93
CA ILE A 96 -2.22 -5.03 -2.38
C ILE A 96 -2.75 -6.27 -3.08
N LEU A 97 -3.53 -6.04 -4.12
CA LEU A 97 -4.16 -7.07 -4.92
C LEU A 97 -3.71 -6.84 -6.35
N VAL A 98 -2.84 -7.73 -6.81
CA VAL A 98 -2.19 -7.65 -8.11
C VAL A 98 -2.82 -8.71 -9.03
N PRO A 99 -3.35 -8.33 -10.21
CA PRO A 99 -3.86 -9.31 -11.17
C PRO A 99 -2.77 -10.31 -11.57
N GLN A 100 -3.16 -11.55 -11.83
CA GLN A 100 -2.22 -12.63 -12.13
C GLN A 100 -1.37 -12.37 -13.39
N SER A 101 -1.94 -11.67 -14.37
CA SER A 101 -1.23 -11.26 -15.58
C SER A 101 -0.06 -10.31 -15.33
N VAL A 102 -0.02 -9.62 -14.18
CA VAL A 102 0.96 -8.56 -13.89
C VAL A 102 1.81 -8.84 -12.64
N ALA A 103 1.39 -9.72 -11.74
CA ALA A 103 2.17 -10.09 -10.55
C ALA A 103 3.58 -10.59 -10.92
N ASP A 104 3.69 -11.28 -12.05
CA ASP A 104 4.96 -11.79 -12.57
C ASP A 104 5.88 -10.75 -13.23
N GLN A 105 5.43 -9.52 -13.36
CA GLN A 105 6.13 -8.48 -14.12
C GLN A 105 6.69 -7.39 -13.21
N TYR A 106 6.06 -7.10 -12.07
CA TYR A 106 6.39 -5.94 -11.25
C TYR A 106 7.11 -6.28 -9.95
N GLN A 107 8.14 -5.50 -9.64
CA GLN A 107 8.93 -5.58 -8.40
C GLN A 107 8.71 -4.37 -7.48
N VAL A 108 8.11 -3.28 -8.00
CA VAL A 108 7.87 -2.04 -7.25
C VAL A 108 6.40 -1.64 -7.36
N VAL A 109 5.79 -1.31 -6.23
CA VAL A 109 4.45 -0.71 -6.13
C VAL A 109 4.60 0.76 -5.80
N GLN A 110 3.76 1.63 -6.38
CA GLN A 110 3.65 3.02 -5.98
C GLN A 110 2.19 3.48 -5.97
N PHE A 111 1.72 4.05 -4.86
CA PHE A 111 0.38 4.63 -4.78
C PHE A 111 0.30 5.84 -3.85
N SER A 112 -0.75 6.64 -4.03
CA SER A 112 -1.16 7.71 -3.13
C SER A 112 -2.69 7.72 -3.03
N ILE A 113 -3.20 7.94 -1.81
CA ILE A 113 -4.60 7.71 -1.47
C ILE A 113 -5.00 8.77 -0.46
N ASN A 114 -6.22 9.27 -0.60
CA ASN A 114 -6.85 10.09 0.43
C ASN A 114 -8.12 9.42 0.94
N TYR A 115 -8.30 9.38 2.26
CA TYR A 115 -9.49 8.80 2.87
C TYR A 115 -9.80 9.41 4.25
N PRO A 116 -11.08 9.42 4.68
CA PRO A 116 -11.43 9.87 6.02
C PRO A 116 -11.03 8.81 7.06
N ALA A 117 -10.28 9.22 8.09
CA ALA A 117 -9.95 8.35 9.21
C ALA A 117 -10.99 8.39 10.33
N ASN A 118 -10.93 7.42 11.23
CA ASN A 118 -11.62 7.49 12.51
C ASN A 118 -11.16 8.73 13.28
N SER A 119 -12.12 9.43 13.89
CA SER A 119 -11.88 10.59 14.77
C SER A 119 -11.11 10.15 16.02
#